data_AF-A0A7C2PB46-F1
#
_entry.id   AF-A0A7C2PB46-F1
#
_cell.length_a   1.000
_cell.length_b   1.000
_cell.length_c   1.000
_cell.angle_alpha   90.00
_cell.angle_beta   90.00
_cell.angle_gamma   90.00
#
_symmetry.space_group_name_H-M   'P 1'
#
loop_
_entity.id
_entity.type
_entity.pdbx_description
1 polymer ?
#
loop_
_entity_poly.entity_id
_entity_poly.type
_entity_poly.pdbx_seq_one_letter_code
_entity_poly.pdbx_strand_id
1 'polypeptide(L)'
;MFVFGDDVVGYESTLANADLTSRAALNQAITYDIYIINPDGTKRSAFSEWATITKTERETYVYGIEDKGSDMDHNDVVIDLDPRNCLEVRVSVRPLEAAWHHQIGLAIYYEGELKTDVILWTDSHEAVGQDALINLSELDFNLNPVDIVEDGDGMSDDIDHDGLSTAEEVLYGTDPVHPDTDRDGYPDGIEIENGFDPREPAIKET
;
A
#
# COMPACT_ATOMS: atom_id res chain seq x y z
N MET A 1 7.10 -12.93 -9.11
CA MET A 1 7.93 -11.96 -9.88
C MET A 1 7.00 -10.81 -10.23
N PHE A 2 7.27 -9.60 -9.73
CA PHE A 2 6.48 -8.43 -10.10
C PHE A 2 6.58 -8.20 -11.60
N VAL A 3 5.43 -8.10 -12.27
CA VAL A 3 5.36 -7.58 -13.63
C VAL A 3 4.80 -6.18 -13.49
N PHE A 4 5.68 -5.18 -13.59
CA PHE A 4 5.31 -3.78 -13.49
C PHE A 4 4.57 -3.38 -14.77
N GLY A 5 3.24 -3.27 -14.69
CA GLY A 5 2.36 -2.65 -15.68
C GLY A 5 2.73 -2.87 -17.16
N ASP A 6 2.63 -4.11 -17.66
CA ASP A 6 2.61 -4.35 -19.10
C ASP A 6 1.16 -4.22 -19.61
N ASP A 7 0.78 -3.01 -20.03
CA ASP A 7 -0.10 -2.72 -21.18
C ASP A 7 -0.49 -1.23 -21.18
N VAL A 8 0.42 -0.38 -21.68
CA VAL A 8 0.02 0.90 -22.28
C VAL A 8 0.41 0.86 -23.75
N VAL A 9 -0.59 0.56 -24.57
CA VAL A 9 -0.50 0.71 -26.02
C VAL A 9 -0.35 2.20 -26.32
N GLY A 10 0.87 2.60 -26.68
CA GLY A 10 1.16 3.80 -27.45
C GLY A 10 1.46 5.05 -26.61
N TYR A 11 2.72 5.21 -26.22
CA TYR A 11 3.63 6.26 -26.71
C TYR A 11 5.05 5.75 -26.45
N GLU A 12 5.94 5.83 -27.45
CA GLU A 12 7.20 5.09 -27.47
C GLU A 12 8.15 5.43 -26.31
N SER A 13 8.44 4.45 -25.45
CA SER A 13 9.78 4.30 -24.86
C SER A 13 10.17 2.82 -24.85
N THR A 14 10.64 2.36 -26.00
CA THR A 14 11.42 1.13 -26.12
C THR A 14 12.59 1.19 -25.12
N LEU A 15 12.55 0.40 -24.04
CA LEU A 15 13.71 -0.15 -23.29
C LEU A 15 13.20 -0.90 -22.03
N ALA A 16 12.58 -2.07 -22.20
CA ALA A 16 12.41 -3.04 -21.09
C ALA A 16 12.29 -4.53 -21.51
N ASN A 17 12.44 -4.86 -22.80
CA ASN A 17 12.30 -6.25 -23.30
C ASN A 17 13.65 -6.93 -23.59
N ALA A 18 14.54 -6.97 -22.60
CA ALA A 18 15.74 -7.79 -22.69
C ALA A 18 16.05 -8.46 -21.36
N ASP A 19 15.34 -9.56 -21.07
CA ASP A 19 15.92 -10.86 -20.69
C ASP A 19 14.90 -11.68 -19.85
N LEU A 20 13.90 -12.26 -20.53
CA LEU A 20 13.00 -13.24 -19.93
C LEU A 20 12.89 -14.47 -20.82
N THR A 21 14.02 -15.16 -21.01
CA THR A 21 14.02 -16.57 -21.42
C THR A 21 14.91 -17.37 -20.50
N SER A 22 14.40 -17.74 -19.32
CA SER A 22 14.49 -19.08 -18.73
C SER A 22 14.25 -19.04 -17.21
N ARG A 23 13.02 -19.36 -16.80
CA ARG A 23 12.68 -20.26 -15.68
C ARG A 23 11.17 -20.22 -15.49
N ALA A 24 10.51 -21.23 -16.04
CA ALA A 24 9.12 -21.51 -15.74
C ALA A 24 9.00 -21.92 -14.25
N ALA A 25 8.45 -21.01 -13.45
CA ALA A 25 7.77 -21.30 -12.19
C ALA A 25 6.84 -20.13 -11.86
N LEU A 26 5.52 -20.37 -12.00
CA LEU A 26 4.39 -19.58 -11.48
C LEU A 26 4.23 -18.16 -12.06
N ASN A 27 3.48 -18.11 -13.17
CA ASN A 27 3.08 -16.90 -13.89
C ASN A 27 1.82 -16.26 -13.27
N GLN A 28 1.81 -16.06 -11.95
CA GLN A 28 0.77 -15.27 -11.26
C GLN A 28 1.20 -13.80 -11.30
N ALA A 29 0.54 -13.01 -12.14
CA ALA A 29 0.84 -11.60 -12.29
C ALA A 29 0.01 -10.79 -11.29
N ILE A 30 0.66 -10.32 -10.22
CA ILE A 30 0.15 -9.20 -9.43
C ILE A 30 0.52 -7.93 -10.21
N THR A 31 -0.49 -7.11 -10.50
CA THR A 31 -0.31 -5.77 -11.09
C THR A 31 -1.00 -4.74 -10.21
N TYR A 32 -0.69 -3.46 -10.38
CA TYR A 32 -1.27 -2.39 -9.59
C TYR A 32 -1.42 -1.09 -10.39
N ASP A 33 -2.25 -0.18 -9.89
CA ASP A 33 -2.41 1.19 -10.37
C ASP A 33 -2.39 2.16 -9.19
N ILE A 34 -1.39 3.04 -9.15
CA ILE A 34 -1.36 4.18 -8.23
C ILE A 34 -2.11 5.33 -8.91
N TYR A 35 -2.94 6.03 -8.17
CA TYR A 35 -3.70 7.14 -8.72
C TYR A 35 -3.93 8.25 -7.71
N ILE A 36 -4.27 9.43 -8.22
CA ILE A 36 -4.82 10.52 -7.43
C ILE A 36 -6.30 10.77 -7.76
N ILE A 37 -7.04 11.33 -6.81
CA ILE A 37 -8.35 11.92 -7.04
C ILE A 37 -8.24 13.41 -6.71
N ASN A 38 -8.51 14.22 -7.71
CA ASN A 38 -8.53 15.68 -7.59
C ASN A 38 -9.73 16.14 -6.76
N PRO A 39 -9.68 17.33 -6.13
CA PRO A 39 -10.83 17.96 -5.46
C PRO A 39 -12.10 18.07 -6.32
N ASP A 40 -11.97 18.14 -7.65
CA ASP A 40 -13.11 18.15 -8.57
C ASP A 40 -13.69 16.75 -8.88
N GLY A 41 -13.14 15.71 -8.24
CA GLY A 41 -13.55 14.30 -8.37
C GLY A 41 -12.90 13.58 -9.55
N THR A 42 -12.05 14.23 -10.35
CA THR A 42 -11.37 13.56 -11.46
C THR A 42 -10.26 12.64 -10.95
N LYS A 43 -10.29 11.37 -11.38
CA LYS A 43 -9.26 10.35 -11.07
C LYS A 43 -8.16 10.36 -12.14
N ARG A 44 -6.90 10.28 -11.73
CA ARG A 44 -5.73 10.23 -12.62
C ARG A 44 -4.82 9.08 -12.25
N SER A 45 -4.67 8.16 -13.20
CA SER A 45 -3.82 6.97 -13.06
C SER A 45 -2.37 7.29 -13.38
N ALA A 46 -1.46 6.62 -12.68
CA ALA A 46 -0.03 6.57 -12.96
C ALA A 46 0.31 6.03 -14.36
N PHE A 47 -0.62 5.33 -15.01
CA PHE A 47 -0.47 4.75 -16.36
C PHE A 47 -1.23 5.55 -17.43
N SER A 48 -1.40 6.86 -17.19
CA SER A 48 -2.05 7.78 -18.12
C SER A 48 -1.08 8.85 -18.64
N GLU A 49 -1.54 9.68 -19.57
CA GLU A 49 -0.78 10.83 -20.10
C GLU A 49 -0.47 11.93 -19.06
N TRP A 50 -1.03 11.81 -17.86
CA TRP A 50 -0.88 12.74 -16.75
C TRP A 50 0.18 12.30 -15.74
N ALA A 51 0.95 11.27 -16.06
CA ALA A 51 1.92 10.69 -15.15
C ALA A 51 3.24 10.35 -15.85
N THR A 52 4.32 10.41 -15.07
CA THR A 52 5.64 9.88 -15.43
C THR A 52 6.05 8.82 -14.44
N ILE A 53 6.81 7.83 -14.92
CA ILE A 53 7.35 6.75 -14.08
C ILE A 53 8.85 6.71 -14.31
N THR A 54 9.63 6.97 -13.26
CA THR A 54 11.09 6.91 -13.30
C THR A 54 11.60 5.89 -12.30
N LYS A 55 12.48 4.99 -12.75
CA LYS A 55 13.16 4.05 -11.85
C LYS A 55 14.50 4.63 -11.41
N THR A 56 14.77 4.64 -10.11
CA THR A 56 16.04 5.11 -9.54
C THR A 56 17.11 4.02 -9.56
N GLU A 57 18.37 4.39 -9.32
CA GLU A 57 19.48 3.44 -9.15
C GLU A 57 19.31 2.47 -7.97
N ARG A 58 18.40 2.77 -7.04
CA ARG A 58 18.09 1.94 -5.86
C ARG A 58 16.86 1.05 -6.06
N GLU A 59 16.38 0.91 -7.30
CA GLU A 59 15.20 0.12 -7.64
C GLU A 59 13.86 0.67 -7.11
N THR A 60 13.85 1.86 -6.50
CA THR A 60 12.63 2.62 -6.19
C THR A 60 12.00 3.19 -7.47
N TYR A 61 10.68 3.09 -7.61
CA TYR A 61 9.89 3.67 -8.70
C TYR A 61 9.28 4.99 -8.24
N VAL A 62 9.46 6.04 -9.03
CA VAL A 62 8.98 7.40 -8.75
C VAL A 62 7.87 7.71 -9.74
N TYR A 63 6.69 7.96 -9.21
CA TYR A 63 5.48 8.33 -9.95
C TYR A 63 5.23 9.82 -9.77
N GLY A 64 5.47 10.60 -10.82
CA GLY A 64 5.07 12.01 -10.85
C GLY A 64 3.70 12.13 -11.52
N ILE A 65 2.70 12.70 -10.84
CA ILE A 65 1.33 12.84 -11.36
C ILE A 65 0.92 14.30 -11.34
N GLU A 66 0.38 14.75 -12.46
CA GLU A 66 -0.12 16.10 -12.71
C GLU A 66 -1.60 16.24 -12.33
N ASP A 67 -2.01 17.33 -11.67
CA ASP A 67 -3.38 17.52 -11.17
C ASP A 67 -4.37 18.09 -12.20
N LYS A 68 -4.06 19.22 -12.87
CA LYS A 68 -4.85 19.92 -13.89
C LYS A 68 -4.18 21.22 -14.31
N GLY A 69 -3.33 21.16 -15.34
CA GLY A 69 -2.90 22.37 -16.04
C GLY A 69 -2.03 23.26 -15.17
N SER A 70 -0.99 22.67 -14.61
CA SER A 70 0.30 23.33 -14.49
C SER A 70 1.11 22.93 -15.73
N ASP A 71 2.39 23.25 -15.78
CA ASP A 71 3.24 23.21 -16.97
C ASP A 71 3.57 21.79 -17.51
N MET A 72 2.81 20.77 -17.09
CA MET A 72 2.99 19.35 -17.43
C MET A 72 4.37 18.83 -17.05
N ASP A 73 4.92 19.30 -15.95
CA ASP A 73 6.19 18.83 -15.42
C ASP A 73 6.04 17.63 -14.47
N HIS A 74 4.79 17.24 -14.14
CA HIS A 74 4.42 16.05 -13.37
C HIS A 74 4.96 16.04 -11.94
N ASN A 75 5.11 17.20 -11.32
CA ASN A 75 5.67 17.33 -9.98
C ASN A 75 4.61 17.61 -8.88
N ASP A 76 3.34 17.78 -9.24
CA ASP A 76 2.28 18.17 -8.29
C ASP A 76 2.19 17.15 -7.13
N VAL A 77 2.00 15.89 -7.49
CA VAL A 77 2.04 14.75 -6.56
C VAL A 77 3.12 13.78 -7.00
N VAL A 78 4.17 13.64 -6.20
CA VAL A 78 5.22 12.63 -6.41
C VAL A 78 5.06 11.53 -5.38
N ILE A 79 4.98 10.28 -5.86
CA ILE A 79 4.81 9.08 -5.05
C ILE A 79 6.01 8.18 -5.30
N ASP A 80 6.73 7.82 -4.25
CA ASP A 80 7.78 6.82 -4.31
C ASP A 80 7.21 5.47 -3.90
N LEU A 81 7.50 4.45 -4.72
CA LEU A 81 7.23 3.06 -4.44
C LEU A 81 8.57 2.33 -4.33
N ASP A 82 8.91 1.91 -3.11
CA ASP A 82 10.15 1.22 -2.75
C ASP A 82 9.86 -0.27 -2.50
N PRO A 83 10.17 -1.17 -3.46
CA PRO A 83 10.07 -2.60 -3.24
C PRO A 83 11.08 -3.02 -2.16
N ARG A 84 10.57 -3.45 -1.00
CA ARG A 84 11.43 -3.87 0.13
C ARG A 84 11.88 -5.31 -0.05
N ASN A 85 10.97 -6.15 -0.52
CA ASN A 85 11.22 -7.54 -0.87
C ASN A 85 10.20 -8.03 -1.93
N CYS A 86 10.01 -9.35 -2.07
CA CYS A 86 9.09 -9.91 -3.07
C CYS A 86 7.60 -9.74 -2.75
N LEU A 87 7.25 -9.41 -1.50
CA LEU A 87 5.88 -9.36 -0.99
C LEU A 87 5.55 -8.04 -0.30
N GLU A 88 6.56 -7.25 0.07
CA GLU A 88 6.38 -5.97 0.76
C GLU A 88 6.83 -4.79 -0.11
N VAL A 89 5.98 -3.77 -0.15
CA VAL A 89 6.23 -2.52 -0.86
C VAL A 89 5.94 -1.36 0.08
N ARG A 90 6.90 -0.43 0.19
CA ARG A 90 6.71 0.84 0.91
C ARG A 90 6.33 1.93 -0.07
N VAL A 91 5.23 2.64 0.18
CA VAL A 91 4.78 3.80 -0.58
C VAL A 91 4.94 5.04 0.28
N SER A 92 5.47 6.12 -0.29
CA SER A 92 5.61 7.40 0.40
C SER A 92 5.36 8.56 -0.55
N VAL A 93 4.97 9.72 -0.02
CA VAL A 93 4.54 10.87 -0.83
C VAL A 93 5.45 12.08 -0.59
N ARG A 94 5.81 12.77 -1.68
CA ARG A 94 6.60 14.01 -1.71
C ARG A 94 5.90 15.04 -2.61
N PRO A 95 4.84 15.73 -2.15
CA PRO A 95 4.23 16.79 -2.95
C PRO A 95 5.25 17.92 -3.11
N LEU A 96 5.50 18.33 -4.36
CA LEU A 96 6.45 19.40 -4.65
C LEU A 96 5.73 20.71 -4.95
N GLU A 97 4.69 20.70 -5.78
CA GLU A 97 4.00 21.92 -6.22
C GLU A 97 2.45 21.84 -6.27
N ALA A 98 1.82 20.86 -5.62
CA ALA A 98 0.36 20.77 -5.60
C ALA A 98 -0.29 21.94 -4.82
N ALA A 99 -1.04 22.80 -5.51
CA ALA A 99 -1.94 23.76 -4.86
C ALA A 99 -3.24 23.09 -4.35
N TRP A 100 -3.56 21.91 -4.89
CA TRP A 100 -4.74 21.13 -4.56
C TRP A 100 -4.42 20.00 -3.58
N HIS A 101 -5.41 19.65 -2.75
CA HIS A 101 -5.31 18.55 -1.79
C HIS A 101 -5.95 17.31 -2.42
N HIS A 102 -5.12 16.33 -2.75
CA HIS A 102 -5.53 15.14 -3.51
C HIS A 102 -5.76 13.96 -2.58
N GLN A 103 -6.72 13.10 -2.93
CA GLN A 103 -6.71 11.75 -2.38
C GLN A 103 -5.70 10.93 -3.18
N ILE A 104 -4.99 10.02 -2.52
CA ILE A 104 -4.04 9.10 -3.13
C ILE A 104 -4.55 7.69 -2.90
N GLY A 105 -4.61 6.88 -3.95
CA GLY A 105 -5.09 5.52 -3.87
C GLY A 105 -4.26 4.53 -4.65
N LEU A 106 -4.53 3.26 -4.35
CA LEU A 106 -3.87 2.10 -4.92
C LEU A 106 -4.90 1.03 -5.24
N ALA A 107 -4.96 0.66 -6.51
CA ALA A 107 -5.69 -0.53 -6.94
C ALA A 107 -4.71 -1.67 -7.18
N ILE A 108 -4.98 -2.85 -6.62
CA ILE A 108 -4.17 -4.06 -6.84
C ILE A 108 -5.01 -5.11 -7.54
N TYR A 109 -4.43 -5.75 -8.54
CA TYR A 109 -5.03 -6.78 -9.34
C TYR A 109 -4.22 -8.07 -9.24
N TYR A 110 -4.90 -9.20 -9.21
CA TYR A 110 -4.28 -10.52 -9.28
C TYR A 110 -4.92 -11.27 -10.45
N GLU A 111 -4.08 -11.70 -11.40
CA GLU A 111 -4.53 -12.32 -12.65
C GLU A 111 -5.54 -11.45 -13.43
N GLY A 112 -5.41 -10.11 -13.31
CA GLY A 112 -6.28 -9.12 -13.95
C GLY A 112 -7.59 -8.84 -13.22
N GLU A 113 -7.91 -9.55 -12.14
CA GLU A 113 -9.06 -9.25 -11.30
C GLU A 113 -8.69 -8.26 -10.19
N LEU A 114 -9.51 -7.22 -10.00
CA LEU A 114 -9.36 -6.28 -8.89
C LEU A 114 -9.52 -7.03 -7.56
N LYS A 115 -8.50 -6.96 -6.71
CA LYS A 115 -8.52 -7.53 -5.36
C LYS A 115 -8.74 -6.48 -4.30
N THR A 116 -8.13 -5.30 -4.46
CA THR A 116 -8.36 -4.16 -3.57
C THR A 116 -8.24 -2.85 -4.34
N ASP A 117 -9.00 -1.84 -3.90
CA ASP A 117 -8.94 -0.45 -4.36
C ASP A 117 -9.08 0.43 -3.12
N VAL A 118 -7.94 0.92 -2.61
CA VAL A 118 -7.87 1.58 -1.30
C VAL A 118 -7.39 3.01 -1.46
N ILE A 119 -7.97 3.92 -0.67
CA ILE A 119 -7.45 5.27 -0.50
C ILE A 119 -6.39 5.20 0.59
N LEU A 120 -5.12 5.36 0.20
CA LEU A 120 -3.98 5.37 1.12
C LEU A 120 -4.00 6.63 1.98
N TRP A 121 -4.25 7.78 1.34
CA TRP A 121 -4.36 9.07 2.02
C TRP A 121 -5.51 9.87 1.44
N THR A 122 -6.29 10.51 2.30
CA THR A 122 -7.37 11.41 1.88
C THR A 122 -6.88 12.81 1.53
N ASP A 123 -5.64 13.14 1.90
CA ASP A 123 -5.01 14.42 1.62
C ASP A 123 -3.51 14.25 1.35
N SER A 124 -3.08 14.62 0.14
CA SER A 124 -1.70 14.49 -0.32
C SER A 124 -0.69 15.35 0.48
N HIS A 125 -1.16 16.40 1.16
CA HIS A 125 -0.31 17.21 2.02
C HIS A 125 -0.13 16.60 3.41
N GLU A 126 -1.15 15.90 3.93
CA GLU A 126 -1.07 15.19 5.21
C GLU A 126 -0.27 13.88 5.08
N ALA A 127 -0.24 13.30 3.88
CA ALA A 127 0.58 12.13 3.55
C ALA A 127 2.10 12.37 3.72
N VAL A 128 2.55 13.62 3.81
CA VAL A 128 3.98 13.95 3.89
C VAL A 128 4.58 13.50 5.21
N GLY A 129 5.53 12.57 5.12
CA GLY A 129 6.20 11.99 6.28
C GLY A 129 5.52 10.73 6.82
N GLN A 130 4.40 10.32 6.21
CA GLN A 130 3.76 9.03 6.43
C GLN A 130 4.20 8.03 5.36
N ASP A 131 4.07 6.75 5.67
CA ASP A 131 4.30 5.65 4.75
C ASP A 131 3.09 4.74 4.68
N ALA A 132 2.85 4.13 3.53
CA ALA A 132 1.97 2.98 3.42
C ALA A 132 2.82 1.74 3.17
N LEU A 133 2.67 0.72 4.01
CA LEU A 133 3.24 -0.60 3.79
C LEU A 133 2.18 -1.49 3.16
N ILE A 134 2.55 -2.12 2.05
CA ILE A 134 1.66 -3.04 1.33
C ILE A 134 2.22 -4.44 1.48
N ASN A 135 1.49 -5.32 2.16
CA ASN A 135 1.81 -6.72 2.33
C ASN A 135 0.97 -7.57 1.36
N LEU A 136 1.60 -8.03 0.28
CA LEU A 136 0.92 -8.80 -0.75
C LEU A 136 0.59 -10.23 -0.34
N SER A 137 1.19 -10.74 0.76
CA SER A 137 0.84 -12.06 1.27
C SER A 137 -0.60 -12.13 1.79
N GLU A 138 -1.18 -10.98 2.14
CA GLU A 138 -2.51 -10.86 2.70
C GLU A 138 -3.64 -10.88 1.67
N LEU A 139 -3.32 -10.62 0.40
CA LEU A 139 -4.27 -10.69 -0.70
C LEU A 139 -4.90 -12.08 -0.86
N ASP A 140 -4.14 -13.14 -0.54
CA ASP A 140 -4.61 -14.53 -0.63
C ASP A 140 -5.55 -14.93 0.52
N PHE A 141 -5.57 -14.14 1.61
CA PHE A 141 -6.36 -14.42 2.81
C PHE A 141 -7.58 -13.50 2.96
N ASN A 142 -7.83 -12.62 1.98
CA ASN A 142 -8.90 -11.61 2.05
C ASN A 142 -8.78 -10.71 3.31
N LEU A 143 -7.54 -10.47 3.72
CA LEU A 143 -7.15 -9.49 4.75
C LEU A 143 -6.91 -8.13 4.09
N ASN A 144 -6.70 -7.08 4.90
CA ASN A 144 -6.41 -5.73 4.40
C ASN A 144 -4.91 -5.59 4.13
N PRO A 145 -4.44 -5.63 2.87
CA PRO A 145 -3.02 -5.71 2.54
C PRO A 145 -2.28 -4.37 2.69
N VAL A 146 -2.89 -3.36 3.31
CA VAL A 146 -2.40 -1.99 3.37
C VAL A 146 -2.46 -1.46 4.79
N ASP A 147 -1.27 -1.14 5.31
CA ASP A 147 -1.08 -0.46 6.59
C ASP A 147 -0.56 0.96 6.34
N ILE A 148 -1.28 1.95 6.88
CA ILE A 148 -0.83 3.34 6.86
C ILE A 148 -0.08 3.61 8.16
N VAL A 149 1.21 3.87 8.05
CA VAL A 149 2.12 4.12 9.16
C VAL A 149 2.32 5.63 9.27
N GLU A 150 1.76 6.23 10.32
CA GLU A 150 1.72 7.69 10.51
C GLU A 150 3.06 8.31 10.89
N ASP A 151 4.02 7.51 11.37
CA ASP A 151 5.39 7.93 11.61
C ASP A 151 6.37 6.97 10.94
N GLY A 152 7.27 7.49 10.11
CA GLY A 152 8.43 6.75 9.62
C GLY A 152 9.42 6.29 10.71
N ASP A 153 8.95 5.98 11.92
CA ASP A 153 9.69 5.44 13.06
C ASP A 153 9.73 3.90 13.08
N GLY A 154 8.91 3.23 12.25
CA GLY A 154 8.99 1.81 12.00
C GLY A 154 8.04 0.96 12.83
N MET A 155 6.73 1.20 12.72
CA MET A 155 5.69 0.21 13.03
C MET A 155 5.77 -0.98 12.05
N SER A 156 6.83 -1.76 12.16
CA SER A 156 6.94 -3.12 11.66
C SER A 156 6.65 -4.15 12.75
N ASP A 157 6.08 -3.73 13.88
CA ASP A 157 5.96 -4.57 15.07
C ASP A 157 4.52 -5.08 15.30
N ASP A 158 3.44 -4.48 14.79
CA ASP A 158 2.10 -5.11 14.87
C ASP A 158 1.97 -6.16 13.75
N ILE A 159 2.31 -7.42 14.07
CA ILE A 159 2.50 -8.48 13.06
C ILE A 159 1.15 -9.10 12.64
N ASP A 160 0.12 -9.01 13.46
CA ASP A 160 -1.18 -9.63 13.21
C ASP A 160 -2.35 -8.63 13.09
N HIS A 161 -2.05 -7.33 13.24
CA HIS A 161 -2.89 -6.20 12.91
C HIS A 161 -4.17 -6.14 13.77
N ASP A 162 -4.04 -6.54 15.02
CA ASP A 162 -5.12 -6.51 15.99
C ASP A 162 -5.20 -5.17 16.77
N GLY A 163 -4.22 -4.29 16.55
CA GLY A 163 -4.09 -2.99 17.20
C GLY A 163 -3.03 -2.96 18.31
N LEU A 164 -2.21 -4.01 18.45
CA LEU A 164 -1.07 -4.08 19.39
C LEU A 164 0.25 -4.29 18.64
N SER A 165 1.28 -3.52 18.98
CA SER A 165 2.65 -3.85 18.55
C SER A 165 3.15 -5.13 19.23
N THR A 166 4.08 -5.88 18.62
CA THR A 166 4.74 -7.08 19.20
C THR A 166 5.26 -6.80 20.61
N ALA A 167 5.74 -5.58 20.87
CA ALA A 167 6.19 -5.17 22.19
C ALA A 167 5.04 -5.05 23.21
N GLU A 168 3.89 -4.51 22.79
CA GLU A 168 2.65 -4.49 23.56
C GLU A 168 2.10 -5.90 23.73
N GLU A 169 2.14 -6.73 22.71
CA GLU A 169 1.69 -8.11 22.78
C GLU A 169 2.51 -8.93 23.77
N VAL A 170 3.84 -8.75 23.78
CA VAL A 170 4.71 -9.33 24.82
C VAL A 170 4.37 -8.80 26.21
N LEU A 171 3.94 -7.53 26.32
CA LEU A 171 3.56 -6.91 27.59
C LEU A 171 2.20 -7.44 28.11
N TYR A 172 1.24 -7.65 27.22
CA TYR A 172 -0.10 -8.15 27.53
C TYR A 172 -0.17 -9.69 27.55
N GLY A 173 0.85 -10.35 27.02
CA GLY A 173 0.94 -11.81 26.95
C GLY A 173 0.04 -12.42 25.88
N THR A 174 -0.19 -11.69 24.79
CA THR A 174 -0.92 -12.11 23.59
C THR A 174 0.04 -12.77 22.59
N ASP A 175 -0.49 -13.38 21.53
CA ASP A 175 0.27 -14.10 20.51
C ASP A 175 0.66 -13.16 19.36
N PRO A 176 1.96 -12.80 19.18
CA PRO A 176 2.42 -11.82 18.19
C PRO A 176 2.23 -12.15 16.72
N VAL A 177 1.45 -13.17 16.41
CA VAL A 177 1.17 -13.62 15.05
C VAL A 177 -0.28 -14.09 14.92
N HIS A 178 -1.11 -13.85 15.93
CA HIS A 178 -2.49 -14.29 15.95
C HIS A 178 -3.37 -13.24 16.65
N PRO A 179 -4.25 -12.56 15.90
CA PRO A 179 -4.90 -11.32 16.35
C PRO A 179 -5.99 -11.52 17.41
N ASP A 180 -6.12 -12.70 18.00
CA ASP A 180 -7.20 -13.16 18.91
C ASP A 180 -6.63 -14.37 19.68
N THR A 181 -5.93 -14.09 20.77
CA THR A 181 -5.10 -15.06 21.50
C THR A 181 -5.91 -16.21 22.06
N ASP A 182 -7.14 -15.96 22.50
CA ASP A 182 -7.98 -16.93 23.18
C ASP A 182 -9.04 -17.60 22.28
N ARG A 183 -9.21 -17.06 21.07
CA ARG A 183 -10.05 -17.54 19.97
C ARG A 183 -11.53 -17.46 20.27
N ASP A 184 -11.96 -16.43 20.96
CA ASP A 184 -13.37 -16.18 21.25
C ASP A 184 -14.08 -15.33 20.18
N GLY A 185 -13.32 -14.76 19.25
CA GLY A 185 -13.78 -13.95 18.13
C GLY A 185 -13.66 -12.44 18.32
N TYR A 186 -12.97 -11.98 19.37
CA TYR A 186 -12.62 -10.57 19.59
C TYR A 186 -11.10 -10.37 19.45
N PRO A 187 -10.62 -9.34 18.74
CA PRO A 187 -9.19 -9.11 18.63
C PRO A 187 -8.56 -8.60 19.94
N ASP A 188 -7.31 -8.98 20.25
CA ASP A 188 -6.73 -8.69 21.57
C ASP A 188 -6.62 -7.18 21.83
N GLY A 189 -6.24 -6.40 20.81
CA GLY A 189 -6.23 -4.93 20.89
C GLY A 189 -7.59 -4.32 21.23
N ILE A 190 -8.69 -4.88 20.68
CA ILE A 190 -10.06 -4.44 20.99
C ILE A 190 -10.45 -4.81 22.41
N GLU A 191 -10.08 -6.00 22.87
CA GLU A 191 -10.36 -6.44 24.24
C GLU A 191 -9.67 -5.53 25.26
N ILE A 192 -8.40 -5.20 25.05
CA ILE A 192 -7.65 -4.27 25.91
C ILE A 192 -8.26 -2.87 25.91
N GLU A 193 -8.61 -2.33 24.74
CA GLU A 193 -9.25 -1.01 24.63
C GLU A 193 -10.55 -0.95 25.44
N ASN A 194 -11.30 -2.07 25.47
CA ASN A 194 -12.56 -2.18 26.18
C ASN A 194 -12.43 -2.72 27.62
N GLY A 195 -11.21 -2.97 28.09
CA GLY A 195 -10.89 -3.37 29.46
C GLY A 195 -11.15 -4.85 29.78
N PHE A 196 -11.19 -5.71 28.78
CA PHE A 196 -11.21 -7.17 28.89
C PHE A 196 -9.78 -7.74 29.00
N ASP A 197 -9.65 -9.01 29.40
CA ASP A 197 -8.36 -9.72 29.39
C ASP A 197 -8.30 -10.52 28.08
N PRO A 198 -7.38 -10.22 27.14
CA PRO A 198 -7.34 -10.84 25.81
C PRO A 198 -6.97 -12.33 25.80
N ARG A 199 -6.86 -12.94 26.98
CA ARG A 199 -6.53 -14.35 27.16
C ARG A 199 -7.69 -15.12 27.79
N GLU A 200 -8.83 -14.45 28.00
CA GLU A 200 -10.05 -15.02 28.56
C GLU A 200 -11.29 -14.55 27.79
N PRO A 201 -12.23 -15.46 27.45
CA PRO A 201 -13.30 -15.08 26.54
C PRO A 201 -14.13 -13.91 27.05
N ALA A 202 -14.24 -12.86 26.24
CA ALA A 202 -15.19 -11.76 26.33
C ALA A 202 -16.61 -12.30 26.09
N ILE A 203 -17.13 -13.03 27.09
CA ILE A 203 -18.44 -13.67 27.09
C ILE A 203 -19.55 -12.78 26.52
N LYS A 204 -20.00 -13.11 25.31
CA LYS A 204 -21.38 -12.88 24.89
C LYS A 204 -22.28 -13.86 25.63
N GLU A 205 -22.74 -13.48 26.82
CA GLU A 205 -23.92 -14.12 27.40
C GLU A 205 -25.07 -14.02 26.37
N THR A 206 -25.54 -15.18 25.92
CA THR A 206 -26.61 -15.37 24.93
C THR A 206 -27.98 -14.92 25.42
#